data_AF-A0A812XQ86-F1
#
_entry.id   AF-A0A812XQ86-F1
#
_cell.length_a   1.000
_cell.length_b   1.000
_cell.length_c   1.000
_cell.angle_alpha   90.00
_cell.angle_beta   90.00
_cell.angle_gamma   90.00
#
_symmetry.space_group_name_H-M   'P 1'
#
loop_
_entity.id
_entity.type
_entity.pdbx_description
1 polymer ?
#
loop_
_entity_poly.entity_id
_entity_poly.type
_entity_poly.pdbx_seq_one_letter_code
_entity_poly.pdbx_strand_id
1 'polypeptide(L)'
;VVLDAEPGSTVGDLRRRAERELCTGLCKLISESGRLLPELATIDEVGLKSGEHLTAAVRQPQIAATLTAFALLRADGSVVTWGEPNQGGDSSEVQEDLHDILDIQASDYAFAARRADGCVAAERAFAAILSDGSVVAWGDSYNGGDCTAVSHELQQVKHIQASRLAFAALRADGSVVTWGHPDYAGDCGPVREQLKGVREIQASWGAFAALLESGRVVTWGDRDLGGDSRSVSSQLHDVRK
;
A
#
# COMPACT_ATOMS: atom_id res chain seq x y z
N VAL A 1 21.05 -7.39 -21.42
CA VAL A 1 20.39 -8.71 -21.49
C VAL A 1 19.55 -8.75 -22.75
N VAL A 2 19.54 -9.86 -23.47
CA VAL A 2 18.62 -10.11 -24.60
C VAL A 2 17.49 -10.96 -24.06
N LEU A 3 16.25 -10.55 -24.30
CA LEU A 3 15.06 -11.22 -23.79
C LEU A 3 14.21 -11.67 -24.97
N ASP A 4 13.93 -12.96 -25.03
CA ASP A 4 12.98 -13.50 -25.99
C ASP A 4 11.55 -13.35 -25.46
N ALA A 5 10.65 -13.00 -26.36
CA ALA A 5 9.23 -12.87 -26.11
C ALA A 5 8.49 -14.02 -26.78
N GLU A 6 7.64 -14.72 -26.03
CA GLU A 6 6.73 -15.71 -26.62
C GLU A 6 5.51 -15.00 -27.23
N PRO A 7 4.88 -15.59 -28.26
CA PRO A 7 3.64 -15.05 -28.82
C PRO A 7 2.58 -14.85 -27.74
N GLY A 8 2.00 -13.65 -27.65
CA GLY A 8 1.00 -13.30 -26.64
C GLY A 8 1.56 -12.96 -25.25
N SER A 9 2.88 -12.92 -25.07
CA SER A 9 3.48 -12.47 -23.80
C SER A 9 3.08 -11.03 -23.49
N THR A 10 2.93 -10.73 -22.21
CA THR A 10 2.69 -9.37 -21.71
C THR A 10 4.00 -8.62 -21.46
N VAL A 11 3.91 -7.30 -21.35
CA VAL A 11 5.02 -6.46 -20.87
C VAL A 11 5.46 -6.89 -19.47
N GLY A 12 4.52 -7.33 -18.62
CA GLY A 12 4.82 -7.88 -17.29
C GLY A 12 5.65 -9.16 -17.35
N ASP A 13 5.39 -10.04 -18.32
CA ASP A 13 6.21 -11.25 -18.53
C ASP A 13 7.64 -10.91 -18.95
N LEU A 14 7.79 -9.92 -19.84
CA LEU A 14 9.08 -9.36 -20.23
C LEU A 14 9.83 -8.76 -19.03
N ARG A 15 9.13 -8.00 -18.17
CA ARG A 15 9.72 -7.45 -16.94
C ARG A 15 10.21 -8.58 -16.04
N ARG A 16 9.40 -9.59 -15.75
CA ARG A 16 9.78 -10.73 -14.89
C ARG A 16 10.94 -11.55 -15.46
N ARG A 17 11.07 -11.65 -16.78
CA ARG A 17 12.25 -12.26 -17.42
C ARG A 17 13.48 -11.37 -17.25
N ALA A 18 13.34 -10.07 -17.47
CA ALA A 18 14.42 -9.10 -17.25
C ALA A 18 14.92 -9.12 -15.81
N GLU A 19 14.02 -9.21 -14.82
CA GLU A 19 14.36 -9.27 -13.40
C GLU A 19 15.19 -10.51 -13.05
N ARG A 20 14.84 -11.66 -13.63
CA ARG A 20 15.58 -12.93 -13.46
C ARG A 20 16.98 -12.86 -14.04
N GLU A 21 17.12 -12.27 -15.23
CA GLU A 21 18.41 -12.16 -15.93
C GLU A 21 19.32 -11.07 -15.33
N LEU A 22 18.74 -9.97 -14.83
CA LEU A 22 19.48 -8.86 -14.23
C LEU A 22 19.71 -9.02 -12.74
N CYS A 23 19.11 -10.03 -12.10
CA CYS A 23 19.14 -10.25 -10.65
C CYS A 23 18.77 -8.98 -9.85
N THR A 24 17.81 -8.19 -10.37
CA THR A 24 17.34 -6.95 -9.74
C THR A 24 15.88 -6.76 -10.06
N GLY A 25 15.09 -6.26 -9.12
CA GLY A 25 13.68 -5.98 -9.40
C GLY A 25 13.52 -4.65 -10.11
N LEU A 26 12.58 -4.65 -11.03
CA LEU A 26 12.28 -3.56 -11.92
C LEU A 26 10.91 -3.02 -11.54
N CYS A 27 10.73 -1.71 -11.71
CA CYS A 27 9.44 -1.08 -11.47
C CYS A 27 8.68 -0.87 -12.78
N LYS A 28 9.38 -0.53 -13.87
CA LYS A 28 8.78 -0.13 -15.15
C LYS A 28 9.70 -0.49 -16.32
N LEU A 29 9.10 -0.84 -17.45
CA LEU A 29 9.78 -0.91 -18.74
C LEU A 29 9.41 0.31 -19.58
N ILE A 30 10.40 0.86 -20.27
CA ILE A 30 10.28 2.07 -21.09
C ILE A 30 10.80 1.72 -22.49
N SER A 31 10.01 2.02 -23.53
CA SER A 31 10.44 1.85 -24.92
C SER A 31 11.60 2.77 -25.29
N GLU A 32 12.22 2.52 -26.44
CA GLU A 32 13.28 3.38 -26.99
C GLU A 32 12.80 4.83 -27.21
N SER A 33 11.51 5.00 -27.51
CA SER A 33 10.85 6.30 -27.65
C SER A 33 10.54 7.01 -26.33
N GLY A 34 10.90 6.43 -25.18
CA GLY A 34 10.63 6.99 -23.85
C GLY A 34 9.19 6.74 -23.35
N ARG A 35 8.41 5.89 -24.03
CA ARG A 35 7.04 5.58 -23.62
C ARG A 35 7.05 4.52 -22.52
N LEU A 36 6.29 4.79 -21.47
CA LEU A 36 6.05 3.86 -20.37
C LEU A 36 5.14 2.72 -20.84
N LEU A 37 5.60 1.48 -20.68
CA LEU A 37 4.90 0.29 -21.16
C LEU A 37 3.97 -0.27 -20.08
N PRO A 38 2.65 -0.39 -20.33
CA PRO A 38 1.70 -0.96 -19.35
C PRO A 38 1.94 -2.45 -19.15
N GLU A 39 2.04 -2.92 -17.90
CA GLU A 39 2.40 -4.32 -17.62
C GLU A 39 1.41 -5.35 -18.15
N LEU A 40 0.11 -5.04 -18.12
CA LEU A 40 -0.95 -5.94 -18.55
C LEU A 40 -1.11 -5.97 -20.08
N ALA A 41 -0.51 -5.03 -20.80
CA ALA A 41 -0.61 -4.99 -22.26
C ALA A 41 0.26 -6.07 -22.89
N THR A 42 -0.21 -6.64 -24.00
CA THR A 42 0.60 -7.57 -24.79
C THR A 42 1.68 -6.83 -25.56
N ILE A 43 2.78 -7.54 -25.89
CA ILE A 43 3.88 -6.99 -26.69
C ILE A 43 3.38 -6.43 -28.03
N ASP A 44 2.40 -7.08 -28.63
CA ASP A 44 1.77 -6.64 -29.89
C ASP A 44 0.93 -5.37 -29.69
N GLU A 45 0.18 -5.26 -28.60
CA GLU A 45 -0.62 -4.05 -28.26
C GLU A 45 0.25 -2.82 -28.02
N VAL A 46 1.43 -2.99 -27.42
CA VAL A 46 2.39 -1.90 -27.24
C VAL A 46 3.25 -1.64 -28.47
N GLY A 47 3.20 -2.53 -29.48
CA GLY A 47 3.87 -2.39 -30.76
C GLY A 47 5.39 -2.59 -30.71
N LEU A 48 5.88 -3.35 -29.71
CA LEU A 48 7.31 -3.62 -29.56
C LEU A 48 7.81 -4.54 -30.67
N LYS A 49 8.99 -4.21 -31.23
CA LYS A 49 9.59 -4.98 -32.32
C LYS A 49 10.79 -5.78 -31.86
N SER A 50 11.07 -6.89 -32.55
CA SER A 50 12.30 -7.65 -32.33
C SER A 50 13.53 -6.77 -32.60
N GLY A 51 14.47 -6.78 -31.65
CA GLY A 51 15.68 -5.95 -31.68
C GLY A 51 15.53 -4.56 -31.06
N GLU A 52 14.34 -4.18 -30.58
CA GLU A 52 14.13 -2.90 -29.91
C GLU A 52 14.80 -2.87 -28.52
N HIS A 53 15.44 -1.75 -28.19
CA HIS A 53 16.07 -1.56 -26.89
C HIS A 53 15.09 -0.97 -25.88
N LEU A 54 14.94 -1.66 -24.75
CA LEU A 54 14.14 -1.20 -23.63
C LEU A 54 15.02 -0.63 -22.53
N THR A 55 14.57 0.46 -21.92
CA THR A 55 15.14 0.96 -20.68
C THR A 55 14.34 0.40 -19.51
N ALA A 56 15.02 -0.33 -18.63
CA ALA A 56 14.44 -0.87 -17.41
C ALA A 56 14.69 0.10 -16.25
N ALA A 57 13.62 0.59 -15.63
CA ALA A 57 13.73 1.38 -14.41
C ALA A 57 13.90 0.43 -13.21
N VAL A 58 15.07 0.51 -12.57
CA VAL A 58 15.40 -0.31 -11.40
C VAL A 58 14.59 0.17 -10.19
N ARG A 59 14.03 -0.78 -9.44
CA ARG A 59 13.36 -0.49 -8.17
C ARG A 59 14.41 -0.01 -7.16
N GLN A 60 14.23 1.20 -6.62
CA GLN A 60 15.09 1.67 -5.56
C GLN A 60 14.69 0.99 -4.25
N PRO A 61 15.64 0.46 -3.48
CA PRO A 61 15.33 -0.11 -2.18
C PRO A 61 14.77 0.99 -1.28
N GLN A 62 13.67 0.68 -0.60
CA GLN A 62 13.07 1.57 0.38
C GLN A 62 13.32 1.00 1.77
N ILE A 63 13.72 1.86 2.70
CA ILE A 63 13.79 1.51 4.10
C ILE A 63 12.70 2.25 4.84
N ALA A 64 11.99 1.53 5.69
CA ALA A 64 11.01 2.07 6.60
C ALA A 64 11.45 1.74 8.03
N ALA A 65 11.21 2.65 8.97
CA ALA A 65 11.57 2.47 10.39
C ALA A 65 10.36 2.67 11.31
N THR A 66 10.17 1.77 12.27
CA THR A 66 9.32 1.96 13.44
C THR A 66 10.19 2.26 14.66
N LEU A 67 9.57 2.40 15.83
CA LEU A 67 10.29 2.61 17.09
C LEU A 67 11.24 1.43 17.44
N THR A 68 10.88 0.21 17.05
CA THR A 68 11.56 -1.03 17.49
C THR A 68 11.93 -1.99 16.37
N ALA A 69 11.56 -1.69 15.12
CA ALA A 69 11.84 -2.54 13.97
C ALA A 69 12.08 -1.70 12.70
N PHE A 70 12.75 -2.32 11.74
CA PHE A 70 12.96 -1.78 10.41
C PHE A 70 12.42 -2.76 9.39
N ALA A 71 11.97 -2.24 8.26
CA ALA A 71 11.68 -3.03 7.07
C ALA A 71 12.48 -2.49 5.89
N LEU A 72 13.04 -3.40 5.11
CA LEU A 72 13.69 -3.08 3.84
C LEU A 72 12.87 -3.71 2.73
N LEU A 73 12.30 -2.88 1.87
CA LEU A 73 11.93 -3.29 0.53
C LEU A 73 13.21 -3.37 -0.29
N ARG A 74 13.59 -4.58 -0.64
CA ARG A 74 14.76 -4.85 -1.47
C ARG A 74 14.43 -4.53 -2.92
N ALA A 75 15.47 -4.28 -3.71
CA ALA A 75 15.32 -3.98 -5.13
C ALA A 75 14.58 -5.13 -5.87
N ASP A 76 14.74 -6.37 -5.43
CA ASP A 76 14.06 -7.57 -5.96
C ASP A 76 12.57 -7.67 -5.57
N GLY A 77 12.01 -6.68 -4.87
CA GLY A 77 10.62 -6.68 -4.42
C GLY A 77 10.36 -7.50 -3.15
N SER A 78 11.39 -8.16 -2.60
CA SER A 78 11.25 -8.86 -1.32
C SER A 78 11.32 -7.90 -0.15
N VAL A 79 10.60 -8.22 0.93
CA VAL A 79 10.69 -7.47 2.19
C VAL A 79 11.41 -8.30 3.23
N VAL A 80 12.35 -7.66 3.93
CA VAL A 80 13.00 -8.23 5.11
C VAL A 80 12.77 -7.26 6.26
N THR A 81 12.32 -7.78 7.39
CA THR A 81 12.26 -7.00 8.63
C THR A 81 13.34 -7.44 9.62
N TRP A 82 13.75 -6.52 10.48
CA TRP A 82 14.63 -6.82 11.62
C TRP A 82 14.32 -5.89 12.77
N GLY A 83 14.45 -6.38 14.01
CA GLY A 83 14.06 -5.64 15.21
C GLY A 83 13.47 -6.57 16.26
N GLU A 84 12.60 -6.05 17.12
CA GLU A 84 11.87 -6.90 18.07
C GLU A 84 10.89 -7.82 17.30
N PRO A 85 11.00 -9.16 17.42
CA PRO A 85 10.21 -10.13 16.65
C PRO A 85 8.68 -9.98 16.74
N ASN A 86 8.16 -9.81 17.96
CA ASN A 86 6.75 -9.59 18.28
C ASN A 86 6.28 -8.17 17.95
N GLN A 87 7.14 -7.34 17.34
CA GLN A 87 6.87 -5.97 16.88
C GLN A 87 7.14 -5.85 15.37
N GLY A 88 6.95 -6.96 14.64
CA GLY A 88 7.18 -7.07 13.20
C GLY A 88 8.63 -6.94 12.75
N GLY A 89 9.57 -7.06 13.68
CA GLY A 89 10.99 -7.32 13.37
C GLY A 89 11.25 -8.75 12.92
N ASP A 90 10.24 -9.63 12.94
CA ASP A 90 10.29 -10.98 12.38
C ASP A 90 9.15 -11.16 11.36
N SER A 91 9.52 -11.16 10.08
CA SER A 91 8.62 -11.42 8.95
C SER A 91 8.68 -12.87 8.47
N SER A 92 9.34 -13.79 9.20
CA SER A 92 9.61 -15.15 8.72
C SER A 92 8.36 -15.96 8.42
N GLU A 93 7.27 -15.76 9.17
CA GLU A 93 5.99 -16.46 8.96
C GLU A 93 5.26 -16.08 7.66
N VAL A 94 5.53 -14.88 7.14
CA VAL A 94 4.91 -14.34 5.91
C VAL A 94 5.94 -14.10 4.80
N GLN A 95 7.16 -14.60 4.97
CA GLN A 95 8.29 -14.29 4.08
C GLN A 95 8.05 -14.77 2.64
N GLU A 96 7.32 -15.87 2.48
CA GLU A 96 6.91 -16.42 1.17
C GLU A 96 5.85 -15.55 0.48
N ASP A 97 5.14 -14.70 1.22
CA ASP A 97 4.13 -13.79 0.67
C ASP A 97 4.68 -12.37 0.45
N LEU A 98 5.85 -12.06 1.03
CA LEU A 98 6.53 -10.77 0.94
C LEU A 98 7.44 -10.67 -0.30
N HIS A 99 6.91 -11.01 -1.47
CA HIS A 99 7.54 -10.79 -2.76
C HIS A 99 6.75 -9.79 -3.61
N ASP A 100 7.42 -9.18 -4.59
CA ASP A 100 6.82 -8.19 -5.50
C ASP A 100 6.15 -6.97 -4.81
N ILE A 101 6.57 -6.60 -3.59
CA ILE A 101 5.98 -5.50 -2.83
C ILE A 101 6.27 -4.16 -3.51
N LEU A 102 5.23 -3.40 -3.85
CA LEU A 102 5.38 -2.13 -4.59
C LEU A 102 5.78 -0.94 -3.70
N ASP A 103 5.37 -0.95 -2.44
CA ASP A 103 5.61 0.14 -1.50
C ASP A 103 5.45 -0.39 -0.06
N ILE A 104 6.26 0.14 0.87
CA ILE A 104 6.09 -0.10 2.30
C ILE A 104 5.59 1.19 2.93
N GLN A 105 4.32 1.19 3.32
CA GLN A 105 3.61 2.35 3.87
C GLN A 105 3.24 2.18 5.34
N ALA A 106 2.81 3.32 5.88
CA ALA A 106 3.60 3.85 6.91
C ALA A 106 2.91 4.91 7.81
N SER A 107 2.78 4.73 9.13
CA SER A 107 2.35 5.68 10.17
C SER A 107 3.42 5.90 11.26
N ASP A 108 3.25 6.93 12.10
CA ASP A 108 4.12 7.23 13.26
C ASP A 108 4.26 6.05 14.25
N TYR A 109 3.41 5.01 14.12
CA TYR A 109 3.39 3.82 14.97
C TYR A 109 3.52 2.50 14.16
N ALA A 110 3.51 2.58 12.83
CA ALA A 110 3.91 1.52 11.90
C ALA A 110 4.25 2.15 10.53
N PHE A 111 5.47 2.68 10.29
CA PHE A 111 5.82 3.29 9.00
C PHE A 111 6.28 4.73 8.67
N ALA A 112 5.54 5.86 8.76
CA ALA A 112 5.84 7.14 8.01
C ALA A 112 6.20 8.27 8.97
N ALA A 113 7.28 9.00 8.67
CA ALA A 113 7.85 10.06 9.50
C ALA A 113 7.50 11.47 8.95
N ARG A 114 7.40 12.60 9.70
CA ARG A 114 8.14 13.13 10.89
C ARG A 114 7.29 14.31 11.48
N ARG A 115 7.15 14.61 12.79
CA ARG A 115 8.13 15.14 13.78
C ARG A 115 7.52 15.34 15.20
N ALA A 116 8.36 15.05 16.19
CA ALA A 116 8.84 15.87 17.33
C ALA A 116 7.89 16.37 18.44
N ASP A 117 7.46 15.45 19.29
CA ASP A 117 7.30 15.65 20.73
C ASP A 117 7.13 14.28 21.39
N GLY A 118 8.11 13.90 22.20
CA GLY A 118 8.23 12.56 22.74
C GLY A 118 7.03 12.15 23.58
N CYS A 119 6.45 11.00 23.21
CA CYS A 119 5.62 10.18 24.09
C CYS A 119 5.73 8.70 23.67
N VAL A 120 5.68 7.80 24.65
CA VAL A 120 5.96 6.36 24.51
C VAL A 120 4.65 5.57 24.53
N ALA A 121 4.44 4.72 23.53
CA ALA A 121 3.71 3.44 23.62
C ALA A 121 3.92 2.65 22.31
N ALA A 122 4.27 1.37 22.41
CA ALA A 122 4.37 0.43 21.30
C ALA A 122 2.98 0.04 20.83
N GLU A 123 2.75 -0.23 19.54
CA GLU A 123 1.74 -1.20 19.07
C GLU A 123 1.97 -1.63 17.60
N ARG A 124 1.54 -2.85 17.24
CA ARG A 124 2.45 -3.90 16.73
C ARG A 124 2.07 -4.56 15.39
N ALA A 125 1.45 -3.86 14.45
CA ALA A 125 0.94 -4.47 13.20
C ALA A 125 1.45 -3.76 11.94
N PHE A 126 1.52 -4.50 10.83
CA PHE A 126 2.08 -4.07 9.55
C PHE A 126 1.16 -4.49 8.41
N ALA A 127 1.21 -3.74 7.30
CA ALA A 127 0.54 -4.10 6.06
C ALA A 127 1.37 -3.69 4.84
N ALA A 128 1.36 -4.50 3.79
CA ALA A 128 2.02 -4.23 2.52
C ALA A 128 1.10 -4.51 1.33
N ILE A 129 1.26 -3.73 0.26
CA ILE A 129 0.56 -3.95 -1.01
C ILE A 129 1.46 -4.76 -1.95
N LEU A 130 0.97 -5.92 -2.40
CA LEU A 130 1.64 -6.78 -3.36
C LEU A 130 1.51 -6.21 -4.79
N SER A 131 2.33 -6.69 -5.73
CA SER A 131 2.26 -6.24 -7.14
C SER A 131 0.95 -6.54 -7.85
N ASP A 132 0.23 -7.57 -7.42
CA ASP A 132 -1.10 -7.91 -7.94
C ASP A 132 -2.22 -7.00 -7.36
N GLY A 133 -1.86 -6.09 -6.46
CA GLY A 133 -2.75 -5.17 -5.77
C GLY A 133 -3.48 -5.79 -4.58
N SER A 134 -3.12 -6.98 -4.14
CA SER A 134 -3.59 -7.56 -2.89
C SER A 134 -2.81 -7.03 -1.68
N VAL A 135 -3.28 -7.31 -0.47
CA VAL A 135 -2.67 -6.84 0.79
C VAL A 135 -2.35 -8.01 1.70
N VAL A 136 -1.16 -7.96 2.28
CA VAL A 136 -0.74 -8.85 3.37
C VAL A 136 -0.52 -8.03 4.63
N ALA A 137 -0.90 -8.57 5.78
CA ALA A 137 -0.68 -7.96 7.09
C ALA A 137 0.03 -8.95 8.02
N TRP A 138 0.84 -8.43 8.95
CA TRP A 138 1.55 -9.24 9.95
C TRP A 138 1.78 -8.48 11.25
N GLY A 139 2.13 -9.20 12.32
CA GLY A 139 2.28 -8.66 13.67
C GLY A 139 1.06 -8.95 14.55
N ASP A 140 0.75 -8.06 15.49
CA ASP A 140 -0.34 -8.24 16.45
C ASP A 140 -1.70 -8.22 15.75
N SER A 141 -2.38 -9.36 15.81
CA SER A 141 -3.68 -9.58 15.16
C SER A 141 -4.78 -8.67 15.66
N TYR A 142 -4.76 -8.26 16.94
CA TYR A 142 -5.75 -7.35 17.50
C TYR A 142 -5.61 -5.94 16.95
N ASN A 143 -4.39 -5.57 16.56
CA ASN A 143 -4.05 -4.24 16.02
C ASN A 143 -4.01 -4.20 14.49
N GLY A 144 -4.56 -5.20 13.82
CA GLY A 144 -4.64 -5.27 12.36
C GLY A 144 -3.51 -6.04 11.68
N GLY A 145 -2.70 -6.80 12.44
CA GLY A 145 -1.71 -7.74 11.92
C GLY A 145 -2.33 -9.00 11.31
N ASP A 146 -3.65 -9.18 11.46
CA ASP A 146 -4.45 -10.19 10.77
C ASP A 146 -5.53 -9.50 9.95
N CYS A 147 -5.44 -9.61 8.61
CA CYS A 147 -6.44 -9.11 7.68
C CYS A 147 -7.23 -10.23 6.99
N THR A 148 -7.14 -11.48 7.46
CA THR A 148 -7.77 -12.65 6.81
C THR A 148 -9.27 -12.49 6.65
N ALA A 149 -9.95 -11.90 7.65
CA ALA A 149 -11.38 -11.61 7.63
C ALA A 149 -11.82 -10.72 6.46
N VAL A 150 -10.94 -9.82 6.00
CA VAL A 150 -11.22 -8.85 4.92
C VAL A 150 -10.37 -9.09 3.66
N SER A 151 -9.56 -10.14 3.63
CA SER A 151 -8.64 -10.48 2.53
C SER A 151 -9.31 -10.50 1.14
N HIS A 152 -10.55 -10.97 1.07
CA HIS A 152 -11.35 -11.01 -0.16
C HIS A 152 -11.76 -9.63 -0.68
N GLU A 153 -11.83 -8.61 0.19
CA GLU A 153 -12.08 -7.21 -0.17
C GLU A 153 -10.77 -6.45 -0.49
N LEU A 154 -9.63 -6.92 0.01
CA LEU A 154 -8.30 -6.32 -0.16
C LEU A 154 -7.65 -6.68 -1.51
N GLN A 155 -8.34 -6.33 -2.59
CA GLN A 155 -7.90 -6.55 -3.96
C GLN A 155 -7.89 -5.23 -4.73
N GLN A 156 -6.92 -5.05 -5.63
CA GLN A 156 -6.72 -3.83 -6.41
C GLN A 156 -6.53 -2.58 -5.52
N VAL A 157 -5.82 -2.74 -4.40
CA VAL A 157 -5.50 -1.67 -3.45
C VAL A 157 -4.42 -0.77 -4.05
N LYS A 158 -4.63 0.54 -3.96
CA LYS A 158 -3.68 1.56 -4.46
C LYS A 158 -2.95 2.28 -3.35
N HIS A 159 -3.56 2.39 -2.16
CA HIS A 159 -3.01 3.11 -1.02
C HIS A 159 -3.49 2.48 0.28
N ILE A 160 -2.63 2.44 1.30
CA ILE A 160 -2.99 2.04 2.67
C ILE A 160 -2.61 3.17 3.60
N GLN A 161 -3.51 3.50 4.52
CA GLN A 161 -3.27 4.44 5.61
C GLN A 161 -3.48 3.72 6.95
N ALA A 162 -2.68 4.02 7.96
CA ALA A 162 -2.80 3.44 9.29
C ALA A 162 -3.11 4.49 10.36
N SER A 163 -4.03 4.16 11.28
CA SER A 163 -4.22 4.83 12.58
C SER A 163 -3.35 4.13 13.64
N ARG A 164 -3.57 4.38 14.94
CA ARG A 164 -2.79 3.71 15.99
C ARG A 164 -2.93 2.18 15.95
N LEU A 165 -4.16 1.66 15.81
CA LEU A 165 -4.46 0.21 15.94
C LEU A 165 -5.28 -0.34 14.77
N ALA A 166 -5.39 0.38 13.66
CA ALA A 166 -6.17 0.00 12.51
C ALA A 166 -5.58 0.49 11.19
N PHE A 167 -6.05 -0.12 10.10
CA PHE A 167 -5.67 0.21 8.74
C PHE A 167 -6.90 0.52 7.89
N ALA A 168 -6.70 1.35 6.88
CA ALA A 168 -7.66 1.66 5.84
C ALA A 168 -6.99 1.51 4.45
N ALA A 169 -7.50 0.60 3.63
CA ALA A 169 -7.10 0.41 2.25
C ALA A 169 -8.04 1.15 1.30
N LEU A 170 -7.46 1.98 0.43
CA LEU A 170 -8.15 2.61 -0.69
C LEU A 170 -7.97 1.76 -1.95
N ARG A 171 -9.09 1.28 -2.48
CA ARG A 171 -9.13 0.45 -3.69
C ARG A 171 -9.18 1.29 -4.96
N ALA A 172 -8.82 0.66 -6.06
CA ALA A 172 -8.78 1.29 -7.39
C ALA A 172 -10.12 1.84 -7.85
N ASP A 173 -11.23 1.27 -7.37
CA ASP A 173 -12.62 1.66 -7.63
C ASP A 173 -13.12 2.79 -6.70
N GLY A 174 -12.26 3.33 -5.84
CA GLY A 174 -12.59 4.39 -4.89
C GLY A 174 -13.37 3.91 -3.66
N SER A 175 -13.47 2.60 -3.43
CA SER A 175 -14.01 2.04 -2.18
C SER A 175 -12.93 1.90 -1.10
N VAL A 176 -13.37 1.81 0.15
CA VAL A 176 -12.50 1.71 1.32
C VAL A 176 -12.81 0.46 2.12
N VAL A 177 -11.76 -0.24 2.53
CA VAL A 177 -11.81 -1.40 3.42
C VAL A 177 -10.96 -1.08 4.65
N THR A 178 -11.49 -1.37 5.84
CA THR A 178 -10.76 -1.16 7.10
C THR A 178 -10.64 -2.45 7.88
N TRP A 179 -9.59 -2.57 8.68
CA TRP A 179 -9.39 -3.69 9.61
C TRP A 179 -8.53 -3.26 10.81
N GLY A 180 -8.46 -4.11 11.82
CA GLY A 180 -7.83 -3.81 13.12
C GLY A 180 -8.86 -3.39 14.17
N HIS A 181 -8.43 -2.65 15.18
CA HIS A 181 -9.24 -2.37 16.36
C HIS A 181 -10.46 -1.49 16.03
N PRO A 182 -11.70 -1.91 16.36
CA PRO A 182 -12.92 -1.16 16.04
C PRO A 182 -12.93 0.28 16.58
N ASP A 183 -12.56 0.47 17.84
CA ASP A 183 -12.51 1.81 18.47
C ASP A 183 -11.48 2.76 17.85
N TYR A 184 -10.50 2.24 17.11
CA TYR A 184 -9.47 3.03 16.42
C TYR A 184 -9.70 3.10 14.91
N ALA A 185 -10.98 3.01 14.51
CA ALA A 185 -11.44 3.10 13.13
C ALA A 185 -11.18 1.87 12.25
N GLY A 186 -10.96 0.70 12.87
CA GLY A 186 -10.90 -0.60 12.18
C GLY A 186 -12.22 -1.03 11.56
N ASP A 187 -13.35 -0.45 11.96
CA ASP A 187 -14.65 -0.66 11.36
C ASP A 187 -15.22 0.61 10.71
N CYS A 188 -15.24 0.64 9.37
CA CYS A 188 -15.90 1.68 8.58
C CYS A 188 -17.36 1.35 8.23
N GLY A 189 -17.91 0.21 8.67
CA GLY A 189 -19.28 -0.23 8.42
C GLY A 189 -20.34 0.86 8.63
N PRO A 190 -20.31 1.64 9.74
CA PRO A 190 -21.26 2.73 9.99
C PRO A 190 -21.26 3.86 8.94
N VAL A 191 -20.15 4.05 8.22
CA VAL A 191 -20.00 5.10 7.19
C VAL A 191 -19.78 4.54 5.78
N ARG A 192 -19.83 3.22 5.60
CA ARG A 192 -19.48 2.52 4.35
C ARG A 192 -20.27 3.02 3.13
N GLU A 193 -21.53 3.37 3.31
CA GLU A 193 -22.37 3.93 2.24
C GLU A 193 -22.00 5.37 1.83
N GLN A 194 -21.26 6.09 2.69
CA GLN A 194 -20.78 7.43 2.41
C GLN A 194 -19.39 7.42 1.75
N LEU A 195 -18.64 6.32 1.87
CA LEU A 195 -17.30 6.15 1.32
C LEU A 195 -17.33 5.64 -0.13
N LYS A 196 -17.91 6.45 -1.03
CA LYS A 196 -17.96 6.17 -2.49
C LYS A 196 -17.16 7.21 -3.24
N GLY A 197 -16.30 6.76 -4.16
CA GLY A 197 -15.41 7.65 -4.93
C GLY A 197 -14.41 8.36 -4.01
N VAL A 198 -13.80 7.63 -3.08
CA VAL A 198 -12.75 8.16 -2.21
C VAL A 198 -11.49 8.40 -3.04
N ARG A 199 -10.92 9.59 -2.92
CA ARG A 199 -9.68 10.00 -3.59
C ARG A 199 -8.46 9.88 -2.70
N GLU A 200 -8.62 10.21 -1.43
CA GLU A 200 -7.52 10.29 -0.46
C GLU A 200 -8.04 9.91 0.93
N ILE A 201 -7.21 9.22 1.71
CA ILE A 201 -7.47 8.89 3.11
C ILE A 201 -6.31 9.43 3.94
N GLN A 202 -6.64 10.10 5.03
CA GLN A 202 -5.68 10.54 6.05
C GLN A 202 -6.08 9.96 7.40
N ALA A 203 -5.09 9.69 8.25
CA ALA A 203 -5.30 9.14 9.58
C ALA A 203 -4.94 10.15 10.67
N SER A 204 -5.69 10.09 11.76
CA SER A 204 -5.27 10.60 13.07
C SER A 204 -4.87 9.42 13.96
N TRP A 205 -4.69 9.68 15.25
CA TRP A 205 -4.36 8.65 16.23
C TRP A 205 -5.43 7.55 16.35
N GLY A 206 -6.73 7.88 16.28
CA GLY A 206 -7.82 6.90 16.43
C GLY A 206 -8.93 7.03 15.40
N ALA A 207 -8.73 7.84 14.36
CA ALA A 207 -9.74 8.11 13.35
C ALA A 207 -9.13 8.21 11.95
N PHE A 208 -10.00 8.15 10.94
CA PHE A 208 -9.66 8.44 9.55
C PHE A 208 -10.57 9.53 8.98
N ALA A 209 -10.04 10.23 7.98
CA ALA A 209 -10.76 11.19 7.15
C ALA A 209 -10.57 10.83 5.67
N ALA A 210 -11.67 10.64 4.95
CA ALA A 210 -11.69 10.39 3.52
C ALA A 210 -12.16 11.63 2.76
N LEU A 211 -11.40 12.02 1.73
CA LEU A 211 -11.81 13.05 0.78
C LEU A 211 -12.41 12.38 -0.46
N LEU A 212 -13.67 12.69 -0.75
CA LEU A 212 -14.41 12.16 -1.90
C LEU A 212 -14.15 12.98 -3.16
N GLU A 213 -14.36 12.38 -4.34
CA GLU A 213 -14.35 13.05 -5.64
C GLU A 213 -15.35 14.22 -5.71
N SER A 214 -16.45 14.14 -4.96
CA SER A 214 -17.42 15.23 -4.82
C SER A 214 -16.89 16.46 -4.07
N GLY A 215 -15.68 16.39 -3.49
CA GLY A 215 -15.11 17.44 -2.65
C GLY A 215 -15.64 17.43 -1.20
N ARG A 216 -16.44 16.42 -0.83
CA ARG A 216 -16.91 16.19 0.54
C ARG A 216 -15.88 15.40 1.35
N VAL A 217 -15.83 15.66 2.66
CA VAL A 217 -15.04 14.86 3.61
C VAL A 217 -15.95 13.99 4.47
N VAL A 218 -15.56 12.74 4.69
CA VAL A 218 -16.22 11.79 5.60
C VAL A 218 -15.21 11.34 6.64
N THR A 219 -15.58 11.38 7.92
CA THR A 219 -14.72 10.94 9.03
C THR A 219 -15.34 9.75 9.76
N TRP A 220 -14.51 8.89 10.32
CA TRP A 220 -14.94 7.79 11.20
C TRP A 220 -13.83 7.39 12.17
N GLY A 221 -14.20 6.63 13.20
CA GLY A 221 -13.31 6.25 14.30
C GLY A 221 -13.68 6.93 15.62
N ASP A 222 -12.70 7.02 16.51
CA ASP A 222 -12.88 7.63 17.83
C ASP A 222 -13.30 9.10 17.70
N ARG A 223 -14.37 9.46 18.42
CA ARG A 223 -15.00 10.79 18.33
C ARG A 223 -14.11 11.90 18.82
N ASP A 224 -13.37 11.66 19.90
CA ASP A 224 -12.51 12.66 20.56
C ASP A 224 -11.18 12.83 19.81
N LEU A 225 -10.87 11.91 18.90
CA LEU A 225 -9.64 11.88 18.12
C LEU A 225 -9.85 12.18 16.62
N GLY A 226 -10.99 12.79 16.28
CA GLY A 226 -11.26 13.30 14.92
C GLY A 226 -12.27 12.48 14.09
N GLY A 227 -12.88 11.44 14.68
CA GLY A 227 -13.93 10.66 14.04
C GLY A 227 -15.25 11.40 13.91
N ASP A 228 -15.50 12.43 14.72
CA ASP A 228 -16.72 13.27 14.66
C ASP A 228 -16.46 14.66 14.07
N SER A 229 -16.86 14.85 12.82
CA SER A 229 -16.75 16.13 12.10
C SER A 229 -18.08 16.89 11.96
N ARG A 230 -19.14 16.47 12.68
CA ARG A 230 -20.50 17.02 12.50
C ARG A 230 -20.57 18.54 12.75
N SER A 231 -19.80 19.03 13.72
CA SER A 231 -19.74 20.45 14.09
C SER A 231 -19.23 21.36 12.98
N VAL A 232 -18.48 20.82 12.01
CA VAL A 232 -17.88 21.54 10.88
C VAL A 232 -18.33 20.99 9.53
N SER A 233 -19.35 20.13 9.50
CA SER A 233 -19.83 19.45 8.29
C SER A 233 -20.21 20.40 7.15
N SER A 234 -20.72 21.59 7.48
CA SER A 234 -21.05 22.66 6.52
C SER A 234 -19.84 23.37 5.90
N GLN A 235 -18.62 23.07 6.36
CA GLN A 235 -17.37 23.60 5.81
C GLN A 235 -16.53 22.52 5.12
N LEU A 236 -16.98 21.25 5.18
CA LEU A 236 -16.28 20.09 4.63
C LEU A 236 -16.87 19.65 3.28
N HIS A 237 -17.12 20.62 2.42
CA HIS A 237 -17.54 20.44 1.03
C HIS A 237 -16.74 21.38 0.11
N ASP A 238 -16.75 21.10 -1.20
CA ASP A 238 -15.99 21.86 -2.21
C ASP A 238 -14.47 21.91 -1.99
N VAL A 239 -13.91 20.92 -1.30
CA VAL A 239 -12.46 20.81 -1.08
C VAL A 239 -11.77 20.46 -2.41
N ARG A 240 -11.09 21.44 -3.01
CA ARG A 240 -10.29 21.27 -4.24
C ARG A 240 -8.80 21.38 -3.90
N LYS A 241 -7.98 20.55 -4.55
CA LYS A 241 -6.52 20.56 -4.46
C LYS A 241 -5.98 21.42 -5.60
#